data_AF-A0A3N7HAP8-F1
#
_entry.id   AF-A0A3N7HAP8-F1
#
_cell.length_a   1.000
_cell.length_b   1.000
_cell.length_c   1.000
_cell.angle_alpha   90.00
_cell.angle_beta   90.00
_cell.angle_gamma   90.00
#
_symmetry.space_group_name_H-M   'P 1'
#
loop_
_entity.id
_entity.type
_entity.pdbx_description
1 polymer ?
#
loop_
_entity_poly.entity_id
_entity_poly.type
_entity_poly.pdbx_seq_one_letter_code
_entity_poly.pdbx_strand_id
1 'polypeptide(L)'
;MEFNPSNPVVKRCLEGMDVAENGKPEEANRLFLQAWHEATDDLEKFIAAYYVARHQESNADRLQWYETALQFALAVNDGSVHSAFPSLYAHIAKCYEGLGNPAQAKRYHDLAVTFANKPADNGPFYHGTRADLKVGDLLTAGRRSNYHPGVIMNHIYFTAMVNGAGFAAALANGEGHERVYIVEPTGSFENDHFIVFERTEKGFVTLKERFKFNNSRCG
;
A
#
# COMPACT_ATOMS: atom_id res chain seq x y z
N MET A 1 10.83 5.66 9.84
CA MET A 1 10.76 4.32 10.47
C MET A 1 11.32 3.29 9.49
N GLU A 2 12.16 2.32 9.90
CA GLU A 2 12.71 1.28 9.02
C GLU A 2 11.70 0.13 8.88
N PHE A 3 11.04 -0.02 7.73
CA PHE A 3 10.17 -1.17 7.48
C PHE A 3 11.02 -2.44 7.44
N ASN A 4 10.70 -3.39 8.30
CA ASN A 4 11.37 -4.69 8.35
C ASN A 4 10.63 -5.64 7.39
N PRO A 5 11.21 -6.13 6.28
CA PRO A 5 10.57 -7.14 5.43
C PRO A 5 10.36 -8.48 6.14
N SER A 6 10.94 -8.66 7.33
CA SER A 6 10.64 -9.75 8.26
C SER A 6 9.51 -9.43 9.24
N ASN A 7 8.86 -8.27 9.13
CA ASN A 7 7.75 -7.87 9.99
C ASN A 7 6.61 -8.90 9.85
N PRO A 8 6.28 -9.62 10.93
CA PRO A 8 5.30 -10.69 10.88
C PRO A 8 3.89 -10.17 10.55
N VAL A 9 3.53 -8.97 11.00
CA VAL A 9 2.23 -8.34 10.74
C VAL A 9 2.06 -8.05 9.27
N VAL A 10 3.07 -7.44 8.65
CA VAL A 10 3.02 -7.12 7.23
C VAL A 10 2.91 -8.41 6.42
N LYS A 11 3.76 -9.41 6.69
CA LYS A 11 3.72 -10.73 6.02
C LYS A 11 2.33 -11.35 6.08
N ARG A 12 1.70 -11.35 7.24
CA ARG A 12 0.34 -11.88 7.41
C ARG A 12 -0.71 -11.13 6.61
N CYS A 13 -0.62 -9.80 6.55
CA CYS A 13 -1.53 -9.03 5.71
C CYS A 13 -1.37 -9.41 4.23
N LEU A 14 -0.17 -9.72 3.78
CA LEU A 14 0.09 -10.09 2.39
C LEU A 14 -0.39 -11.50 2.07
N GLU A 15 -0.13 -12.44 2.97
CA GLU A 15 -0.74 -13.77 2.91
C GLU A 15 -2.27 -13.67 2.90
N GLY A 16 -2.84 -12.79 3.73
CA GLY A 16 -4.27 -12.50 3.75
C GLY A 16 -4.78 -11.97 2.41
N MET A 17 -4.04 -11.08 1.76
CA MET A 17 -4.39 -10.57 0.43
C MET A 17 -4.37 -11.68 -0.62
N ASP A 18 -3.31 -12.49 -0.67
CA ASP A 18 -3.21 -13.62 -1.61
C ASP A 18 -4.35 -14.64 -1.40
N VAL A 19 -4.65 -14.96 -0.15
CA VAL A 19 -5.75 -15.87 0.21
C VAL A 19 -7.12 -15.29 -0.17
N ALA A 20 -7.34 -13.99 0.03
CA ALA A 20 -8.57 -13.30 -0.38
C ALA A 20 -8.74 -13.34 -1.90
N GLU A 21 -7.64 -13.08 -2.63
CA GLU A 21 -7.60 -13.11 -4.10
C GLU A 21 -7.85 -14.52 -4.64
N ASN A 22 -7.40 -15.56 -3.94
CA ASN A 22 -7.69 -16.96 -4.24
C ASN A 22 -9.11 -17.40 -3.84
N GLY A 23 -10.01 -16.46 -3.57
CA GLY A 23 -11.43 -16.71 -3.33
C GLY A 23 -11.76 -17.24 -1.94
N LYS A 24 -10.88 -17.02 -0.95
CA LYS A 24 -11.06 -17.49 0.43
C LYS A 24 -11.16 -16.33 1.45
N PRO A 25 -12.19 -15.49 1.36
CA PRO A 25 -12.29 -14.26 2.16
C PRO A 25 -12.32 -14.50 3.68
N GLU A 26 -12.91 -15.61 4.15
CA GLU A 26 -12.91 -15.94 5.58
C GLU A 26 -11.51 -16.28 6.11
N GLU A 27 -10.73 -17.02 5.32
CA GLU A 27 -9.36 -17.38 5.68
C GLU A 27 -8.45 -16.15 5.68
N ALA A 28 -8.63 -15.26 4.70
CA ALA A 28 -7.99 -13.96 4.67
C ALA A 28 -8.31 -13.12 5.90
N ASN A 29 -9.59 -13.04 6.29
CA ASN A 29 -10.00 -12.31 7.49
C ASN A 29 -9.33 -12.85 8.76
N ARG A 30 -9.16 -14.18 8.88
CA ARG A 30 -8.40 -14.78 10.00
C ARG A 30 -6.94 -14.31 10.02
N LEU A 31 -6.29 -14.22 8.86
CA LEU A 31 -4.91 -13.75 8.74
C LEU A 31 -4.78 -12.27 9.14
N PHE A 32 -5.71 -11.42 8.71
CA PHE A 32 -5.72 -10.00 9.10
C PHE A 32 -5.98 -9.79 10.60
N LEU A 33 -6.91 -10.56 11.18
CA LEU A 33 -7.15 -10.52 12.63
C LEU A 33 -5.93 -11.03 13.41
N GLN A 34 -5.25 -12.05 12.91
CA GLN A 34 -4.00 -12.49 13.51
C GLN A 34 -2.92 -11.41 13.44
N ALA A 35 -2.76 -10.76 12.29
CA ALA A 35 -1.86 -9.61 12.12
C ALA A 35 -2.18 -8.50 13.14
N TRP A 36 -3.47 -8.21 13.36
CA TRP A 36 -3.92 -7.25 14.35
C TRP A 36 -3.52 -7.64 15.79
N HIS A 37 -3.68 -8.91 16.16
CA HIS A 37 -3.31 -9.39 17.49
C HIS A 37 -1.79 -9.40 17.72
N GLU A 38 -1.01 -9.68 16.68
CA GLU A 38 0.45 -9.72 16.76
C GLU A 38 1.11 -8.34 16.64
N ALA A 39 0.38 -7.33 16.17
CA ALA A 39 0.90 -5.96 16.06
C ALA A 39 1.34 -5.39 17.42
N THR A 40 2.53 -4.82 17.42
CA THR A 40 3.27 -4.31 18.58
C THR A 40 3.48 -2.80 18.57
N ASP A 41 3.38 -2.17 17.39
CA ASP A 41 3.49 -0.71 17.23
C ASP A 41 2.29 -0.10 16.49
N ASP A 42 2.20 1.24 16.51
CA ASP A 42 1.07 1.97 15.93
C ASP A 42 0.99 1.82 14.39
N LEU A 43 2.13 1.67 13.71
CA LEU A 43 2.15 1.46 12.25
C LEU A 43 1.60 0.08 11.90
N GLU A 44 2.01 -0.95 12.62
CA GLU A 44 1.52 -2.31 12.51
C GLU A 44 0.02 -2.39 12.81
N LYS A 45 -0.44 -1.74 13.89
CA LYS A 45 -1.86 -1.66 14.26
C LYS A 45 -2.68 -0.97 13.18
N PHE A 46 -2.18 0.14 12.64
CA PHE A 46 -2.82 0.83 11.53
C PHE A 46 -2.97 -0.10 10.30
N ILE A 47 -1.88 -0.72 9.86
CA ILE A 47 -1.88 -1.60 8.67
C ILE A 47 -2.87 -2.76 8.88
N ALA A 48 -2.79 -3.45 10.01
CA ALA A 48 -3.66 -4.58 10.29
C ALA A 48 -5.14 -4.17 10.35
N ALA A 49 -5.47 -3.11 11.09
CA ALA A 49 -6.85 -2.61 11.18
C ALA A 49 -7.42 -2.23 9.81
N TYR A 50 -6.61 -1.61 8.94
CA TYR A 50 -7.01 -1.26 7.58
C TYR A 50 -7.42 -2.50 6.76
N TYR A 51 -6.64 -3.57 6.82
CA TYR A 51 -6.95 -4.80 6.08
C TYR A 51 -8.11 -5.59 6.68
N VAL A 52 -8.24 -5.61 8.02
CA VAL A 52 -9.43 -6.18 8.69
C VAL A 52 -10.69 -5.45 8.23
N ALA A 53 -10.66 -4.11 8.17
CA ALA A 53 -11.79 -3.30 7.73
C ALA A 53 -12.28 -3.69 6.34
N ARG A 54 -11.37 -3.91 5.39
CA ARG A 54 -11.71 -4.27 3.99
C ARG A 54 -12.49 -5.58 3.86
N HIS A 55 -12.39 -6.47 4.84
CA HIS A 55 -12.98 -7.81 4.80
C HIS A 55 -14.19 -7.97 5.71
N GLN A 56 -14.64 -6.90 6.38
CA GLN A 56 -15.90 -6.95 7.12
C GLN A 56 -17.10 -6.91 6.16
N GLU A 57 -18.20 -7.53 6.55
CA GLU A 57 -19.42 -7.60 5.75
C GLU A 57 -20.31 -6.36 5.91
N SER A 58 -20.44 -5.86 7.15
CA SER A 58 -21.33 -4.74 7.47
C SER A 58 -20.60 -3.40 7.37
N ASN A 59 -21.30 -2.35 6.92
CA ASN A 59 -20.73 -0.99 6.90
C ASN A 59 -20.41 -0.47 8.32
N ALA A 60 -21.10 -0.97 9.35
CA ALA A 60 -20.84 -0.60 10.74
C ALA A 60 -19.50 -1.17 11.22
N ASP A 61 -19.24 -2.46 10.98
CA ASP A 61 -17.99 -3.10 11.36
C ASP A 61 -16.81 -2.54 10.56
N ARG A 62 -17.01 -2.31 9.25
CA ARG A 62 -16.02 -1.62 8.39
C ARG A 62 -15.66 -0.26 8.97
N LEU A 63 -16.66 0.53 9.32
CA LEU A 63 -16.47 1.86 9.87
C LEU A 63 -15.65 1.81 11.17
N GLN A 64 -16.02 0.95 12.11
CA GLN A 64 -15.31 0.81 13.38
C GLN A 64 -13.82 0.48 13.17
N TRP A 65 -13.53 -0.44 12.25
CA TRP A 65 -12.15 -0.80 11.93
C TRP A 65 -11.39 0.30 11.18
N TYR A 66 -12.02 1.01 10.25
CA TYR A 66 -11.38 2.15 9.59
C TYR A 66 -11.14 3.32 10.53
N GLU A 67 -12.04 3.60 11.49
CA GLU A 67 -11.82 4.61 12.52
C GLU A 67 -10.70 4.19 13.48
N THR A 68 -10.62 2.91 13.82
CA THR A 68 -9.49 2.35 14.57
C THR A 68 -8.18 2.53 13.79
N ALA A 69 -8.16 2.19 12.50
CA ALA A 69 -7.01 2.40 11.64
C ALA A 69 -6.61 3.89 11.60
N LEU A 70 -7.59 4.80 11.48
CA LEU A 70 -7.36 6.24 11.48
C LEU A 70 -6.74 6.73 12.79
N GLN A 71 -7.20 6.22 13.94
CA GLN A 71 -6.63 6.58 15.24
C GLN A 71 -5.13 6.24 15.30
N PHE A 72 -4.75 5.02 14.92
CA PHE A 72 -3.34 4.61 14.90
C PHE A 72 -2.55 5.37 13.85
N ALA A 73 -3.12 5.58 12.67
CA ALA A 73 -2.47 6.36 11.60
C ALA A 73 -2.14 7.79 12.03
N LEU A 74 -3.02 8.44 12.80
CA LEU A 74 -2.80 9.79 13.35
C LEU A 74 -1.76 9.80 14.47
N ALA A 75 -1.54 8.68 15.17
CA ALA A 75 -0.54 8.55 16.22
C ALA A 75 0.88 8.32 15.65
N VAL A 76 0.99 7.77 14.44
CA VAL A 76 2.27 7.56 13.77
C VAL A 76 2.86 8.91 13.32
N ASN A 77 3.97 9.31 13.95
CA ASN A 77 4.74 10.50 13.56
C ASN A 77 5.68 10.22 12.36
N ASP A 78 5.13 9.68 11.27
CA ASP A 78 5.84 9.37 10.03
C ASP A 78 5.05 9.90 8.83
N GLY A 79 5.67 10.76 8.03
CA GLY A 79 5.04 11.40 6.88
C GLY A 79 4.54 10.43 5.82
N SER A 80 5.07 9.20 5.79
CA SER A 80 4.58 8.15 4.88
C SER A 80 3.10 7.82 5.12
N VAL A 81 2.62 7.87 6.36
CA VAL A 81 1.23 7.54 6.73
C VAL A 81 0.24 8.56 6.21
N HIS A 82 0.67 9.81 6.02
CA HIS A 82 -0.19 10.86 5.48
C HIS A 82 -0.73 10.52 4.10
N SER A 83 0.00 9.72 3.33
CA SER A 83 -0.45 9.27 2.02
C SER A 83 -1.58 8.25 2.04
N ALA A 84 -1.79 7.59 3.17
CA ALA A 84 -2.92 6.71 3.37
C ALA A 84 -4.23 7.46 3.63
N PHE A 85 -4.14 8.69 4.14
CA PHE A 85 -5.29 9.45 4.60
C PHE A 85 -6.37 9.70 3.53
N PRO A 86 -6.05 10.07 2.28
CA PRO A 86 -7.07 10.24 1.25
C PRO A 86 -7.93 8.98 1.07
N SER A 87 -7.28 7.82 0.91
CA SER A 87 -7.96 6.54 0.74
C SER A 87 -8.73 6.14 2.00
N LEU A 88 -8.13 6.31 3.18
CA LEU A 88 -8.78 5.97 4.45
C LEU A 88 -10.04 6.81 4.69
N TYR A 89 -9.96 8.13 4.49
CA TYR A 89 -11.12 9.01 4.60
C TYR A 89 -12.21 8.68 3.57
N ALA A 90 -11.83 8.36 2.33
CA ALA A 90 -12.80 7.93 1.31
C ALA A 90 -13.52 6.62 1.68
N HIS A 91 -12.82 5.67 2.29
CA HIS A 91 -13.43 4.43 2.79
C HIS A 91 -14.40 4.69 3.95
N ILE A 92 -14.01 5.55 4.90
CA ILE A 92 -14.86 5.98 6.01
C ILE A 92 -16.12 6.68 5.49
N ALA A 93 -15.96 7.59 4.52
CA ALA A 93 -17.08 8.29 3.88
C ALA A 93 -18.10 7.31 3.29
N LYS A 94 -17.63 6.33 2.50
CA LYS A 94 -18.48 5.28 1.91
C LYS A 94 -19.22 4.46 2.98
N CYS A 95 -18.57 4.16 4.11
CA CYS A 95 -19.25 3.47 5.21
C CYS A 95 -20.39 4.32 5.79
N TYR A 96 -20.16 5.62 6.01
CA TYR A 96 -21.20 6.54 6.47
C TYR A 96 -22.35 6.71 5.46
N GLU A 97 -22.07 6.72 4.15
CA GLU A 97 -23.12 6.70 3.11
C GLU A 97 -23.99 5.46 3.23
N GLY A 98 -23.34 4.29 3.32
CA GLY A 98 -24.02 2.99 3.46
C GLY A 98 -24.79 2.83 4.78
N LEU A 99 -24.48 3.64 5.79
CA LEU A 99 -25.21 3.72 7.07
C LEU A 99 -26.28 4.82 7.09
N GLY A 100 -26.46 5.56 6.00
CA GLY A 100 -27.45 6.63 5.90
C GLY A 100 -27.09 7.91 6.68
N ASN A 101 -25.80 8.19 6.86
CA ASN A 101 -25.31 9.40 7.53
C ASN A 101 -24.60 10.35 6.54
N PRO A 102 -25.36 11.11 5.72
CA PRO A 102 -24.79 11.95 4.67
C PRO A 102 -23.93 13.11 5.21
N ALA A 103 -24.18 13.57 6.44
CA ALA A 103 -23.40 14.64 7.04
C ALA A 103 -21.96 14.20 7.34
N GLN A 104 -21.79 13.02 7.94
CA GLN A 104 -20.45 12.45 8.17
C GLN A 104 -19.79 12.02 6.87
N ALA A 105 -20.55 11.39 5.95
CA ALA A 105 -20.04 11.03 4.63
C ALA A 105 -19.42 12.24 3.91
N LYS A 106 -20.16 13.35 3.84
CA LYS A 106 -19.66 14.59 3.23
C LYS A 106 -18.39 15.10 3.90
N ARG A 107 -18.37 15.15 5.24
CA ARG A 107 -17.19 15.59 6.00
C ARG A 107 -15.94 14.78 5.64
N TYR A 108 -16.07 13.45 5.57
CA TYR A 108 -14.94 12.58 5.24
C TYR A 108 -14.55 12.64 3.76
N HIS A 109 -15.48 12.86 2.83
CA HIS A 109 -15.15 13.19 1.44
C HIS A 109 -14.34 14.48 1.33
N ASP A 110 -14.76 15.54 2.03
CA ASP A 110 -14.05 16.83 2.03
C ASP A 110 -12.62 16.66 2.59
N LEU A 111 -12.45 15.83 3.64
CA LEU A 111 -11.13 15.47 4.17
C LEU A 111 -10.30 14.67 3.14
N ALA A 112 -10.89 13.68 2.47
CA ALA A 112 -10.21 12.89 1.46
C ALA A 112 -9.66 13.79 0.34
N VAL A 113 -10.47 14.73 -0.16
CA VAL A 113 -10.06 15.71 -1.19
C VAL A 113 -8.97 16.64 -0.66
N THR A 114 -9.09 17.13 0.57
CA THR A 114 -8.10 18.03 1.18
C THR A 114 -6.72 17.39 1.28
N PHE A 115 -6.66 16.10 1.65
CA PHE A 115 -5.41 15.37 1.75
C PHE A 115 -4.90 14.83 0.39
N ALA A 116 -5.78 14.59 -0.59
CA ALA A 116 -5.39 14.13 -1.93
C ALA A 116 -4.59 15.20 -2.70
N ASN A 117 -4.90 16.49 -2.49
CA ASN A 117 -4.24 17.60 -3.18
C ASN A 117 -2.80 17.90 -2.69
N LYS A 118 -2.25 17.06 -1.80
CA LYS A 118 -0.87 17.14 -1.32
C LYS A 118 -0.23 15.75 -1.33
N PRO A 119 0.46 15.32 -2.41
CA PRO A 119 1.36 14.20 -2.27
C PRO A 119 2.44 14.62 -1.25
N ALA A 120 2.39 14.01 -0.06
CA ALA A 120 3.27 14.36 1.06
C ALA A 120 4.74 14.00 0.79
N ASP A 121 4.98 13.15 -0.20
CA ASP A 121 6.29 12.61 -0.49
C ASP A 121 6.97 13.39 -1.62
N ASN A 122 8.13 13.95 -1.30
CA ASN A 122 9.03 14.57 -2.28
C ASN A 122 10.02 13.57 -2.90
N GLY A 123 9.79 12.27 -2.69
CA GLY A 123 10.76 11.23 -2.97
C GLY A 123 11.97 11.25 -2.01
N PRO A 124 13.09 10.60 -2.37
CA PRO A 124 13.28 9.80 -3.59
C PRO A 124 12.25 8.67 -3.69
N PHE A 125 11.83 8.35 -4.92
CA PHE A 125 10.91 7.23 -5.17
C PHE A 125 11.67 5.98 -5.56
N TYR A 126 11.10 4.84 -5.20
CA TYR A 126 11.70 3.54 -5.38
C TYR A 126 10.73 2.58 -6.07
N HIS A 127 11.22 1.86 -7.06
CA HIS A 127 10.52 0.80 -7.76
C HIS A 127 11.15 -0.55 -7.46
N GLY A 128 10.35 -1.48 -6.92
CA GLY A 128 10.74 -2.85 -6.63
C GLY A 128 10.38 -3.81 -7.75
N THR A 129 11.33 -4.61 -8.24
CA THR A 129 11.08 -5.59 -9.30
C THR A 129 12.11 -6.71 -9.33
N ARG A 130 11.80 -7.82 -10.00
CA ARG A 130 12.77 -8.86 -10.40
C ARG A 130 13.35 -8.64 -11.80
N ALA A 131 12.83 -7.67 -12.55
CA ALA A 131 13.33 -7.33 -13.87
C ALA A 131 14.75 -6.75 -13.80
N ASP A 132 15.64 -7.20 -14.69
CA ASP A 132 17.00 -6.68 -14.80
C ASP A 132 17.04 -5.42 -15.66
N LEU A 133 16.63 -4.30 -15.05
CA LEU A 133 16.56 -2.98 -15.67
C LEU A 133 17.89 -2.23 -15.55
N LYS A 134 18.15 -1.31 -16.47
CA LYS A 134 19.34 -0.46 -16.51
C LYS A 134 19.01 0.98 -16.14
N VAL A 135 19.99 1.67 -15.56
CA VAL A 135 19.90 3.12 -15.32
C VAL A 135 19.72 3.83 -16.67
N GLY A 136 18.78 4.78 -16.71
CA GLY A 136 18.36 5.48 -17.92
C GLY A 136 17.19 4.81 -18.65
N ASP A 137 16.77 3.60 -18.26
CA ASP A 137 15.60 2.96 -18.84
C ASP A 137 14.32 3.75 -18.50
N LEU A 138 13.44 3.84 -19.50
CA LEU A 138 12.10 4.42 -19.35
C LEU A 138 11.10 3.29 -19.14
N LEU A 139 10.49 3.24 -17.96
CA LEU A 139 9.45 2.27 -17.66
C LEU A 139 8.12 2.75 -18.20
N THR A 140 7.38 1.80 -18.76
CA THR A 140 6.05 1.97 -19.30
C THR A 140 5.07 1.05 -18.59
N ALA A 141 3.83 1.51 -18.45
CA ALA A 141 2.70 0.64 -18.18
C ALA A 141 2.53 -0.41 -19.30
N GLY A 142 1.65 -1.40 -19.07
CA GLY A 142 1.40 -2.49 -20.02
C GLY A 142 2.11 -3.80 -19.67
N ARG A 143 2.71 -3.89 -18.48
CA ARG A 143 3.28 -5.15 -17.96
C ARG A 143 2.20 -6.00 -17.30
N ARG A 144 2.42 -7.32 -17.26
CA ARG A 144 1.53 -8.24 -16.54
C ARG A 144 1.57 -7.92 -15.04
N SER A 145 0.42 -8.07 -14.39
CA SER A 145 0.33 -7.95 -12.94
C SER A 145 1.24 -8.97 -12.23
N ASN A 146 1.81 -8.56 -11.10
CA ASN A 146 2.49 -9.48 -10.18
C ASN A 146 1.50 -10.37 -9.41
N TYR A 147 0.23 -9.98 -9.35
CA TYR A 147 -0.78 -10.60 -8.48
C TYR A 147 -1.87 -11.32 -9.27
N HIS A 148 -2.32 -10.73 -10.39
CA HIS A 148 -3.45 -11.23 -11.15
C HIS A 148 -3.03 -11.80 -12.52
N PRO A 149 -3.02 -13.14 -12.69
CA PRO A 149 -2.74 -13.75 -13.98
C PRO A 149 -3.70 -13.25 -15.07
N GLY A 150 -3.15 -12.70 -16.14
CA GLY A 150 -3.92 -12.18 -17.28
C GLY A 150 -4.33 -10.71 -17.19
N VAL A 151 -4.09 -10.04 -16.06
CA VAL A 151 -4.26 -8.57 -15.96
C VAL A 151 -3.02 -7.86 -16.49
N ILE A 152 -3.26 -6.87 -17.35
CA ILE A 152 -2.24 -5.93 -17.82
C ILE A 152 -2.37 -4.64 -17.00
N MET A 153 -1.29 -4.26 -16.32
CA MET A 153 -1.27 -3.09 -15.45
C MET A 153 -1.19 -1.82 -16.29
N ASN A 154 -2.11 -0.89 -16.06
CA ASN A 154 -2.14 0.42 -16.74
C ASN A 154 -1.31 1.49 -16.00
N HIS A 155 -0.58 1.10 -14.95
CA HIS A 155 0.18 1.99 -14.09
C HIS A 155 1.54 1.39 -13.73
N ILE A 156 2.48 2.26 -13.43
CA ILE A 156 3.77 1.93 -12.83
C ILE A 156 3.68 2.24 -11.33
N TYR A 157 4.05 1.26 -10.51
CA TYR A 157 3.97 1.33 -9.06
C TYR A 157 5.34 1.67 -8.48
N PHE A 158 5.38 2.65 -7.59
CA PHE A 158 6.58 3.05 -6.85
C PHE A 158 6.20 3.59 -5.48
N THR A 159 7.17 3.78 -4.60
CA THR A 159 6.92 4.27 -3.24
C THR A 159 8.06 5.16 -2.78
N ALA A 160 7.80 6.12 -1.89
CA ALA A 160 8.87 6.88 -1.22
C ALA A 160 9.56 6.05 -0.11
N MET A 161 9.06 4.86 0.19
CA MET A 161 9.64 3.95 1.17
C MET A 161 10.57 2.96 0.48
N VAL A 162 11.89 3.14 0.63
CA VAL A 162 12.93 2.20 0.13
C VAL A 162 12.54 0.74 0.37
N ASN A 163 12.10 0.48 1.60
CA ASN A 163 11.79 -0.85 2.08
C ASN A 163 10.45 -1.37 1.52
N GLY A 164 9.49 -0.49 1.22
CA GLY A 164 8.28 -0.84 0.48
C GLY A 164 8.62 -1.28 -0.95
N ALA A 165 9.60 -0.66 -1.59
CA ALA A 165 10.10 -1.12 -2.88
C ALA A 165 10.90 -2.44 -2.77
N GLY A 166 11.71 -2.62 -1.72
CA GLY A 166 12.35 -3.93 -1.44
C GLY A 166 11.32 -5.05 -1.29
N PHE A 167 10.21 -4.73 -0.62
CA PHE A 167 9.10 -5.63 -0.45
C PHE A 167 8.37 -5.95 -1.78
N ALA A 168 8.04 -4.94 -2.58
CA ALA A 168 7.46 -5.12 -3.92
C ALA A 168 8.37 -5.98 -4.83
N ALA A 169 9.70 -5.85 -4.70
CA ALA A 169 10.64 -6.67 -5.45
C ALA A 169 10.58 -8.16 -5.06
N ALA A 170 10.38 -8.47 -3.78
CA ALA A 170 10.26 -9.84 -3.28
C ALA A 170 8.98 -10.55 -3.75
N LEU A 171 7.90 -9.79 -3.93
CA LEU A 171 6.63 -10.29 -4.48
C LEU A 171 6.58 -10.31 -6.00
N ALA A 172 7.45 -9.57 -6.69
CA ALA A 172 7.38 -9.45 -8.13
C ALA A 172 7.55 -10.80 -8.82
N ASN A 173 6.76 -11.09 -9.86
CA ASN A 173 6.88 -12.35 -10.59
C ASN A 173 8.19 -12.41 -11.39
N GLY A 174 8.79 -13.61 -11.47
CA GLY A 174 9.99 -13.89 -12.26
C GLY A 174 11.07 -14.65 -11.48
N GLU A 175 12.03 -15.23 -12.21
CA GLU A 175 13.14 -16.00 -11.61
C GLU A 175 14.38 -15.15 -11.31
N GLY A 176 14.37 -13.86 -11.66
CA GLY A 176 15.48 -12.94 -11.42
C GLY A 176 15.58 -12.52 -9.95
N HIS A 177 16.77 -12.06 -9.54
CA HIS A 177 16.96 -11.50 -8.19
C HIS A 177 16.06 -10.29 -7.89
N GLU A 178 15.71 -10.08 -6.62
CA GLU A 178 15.05 -8.85 -6.17
C GLU A 178 15.95 -7.65 -6.43
N ARG A 179 15.38 -6.58 -6.99
CA ARG A 179 16.08 -5.33 -7.26
C ARG A 179 15.20 -4.14 -6.87
N VAL A 180 15.85 -3.11 -6.35
CA VAL A 180 15.22 -1.82 -6.06
C VAL A 180 15.92 -0.76 -6.90
N TYR A 181 15.14 0.08 -7.55
CA TYR A 181 15.63 1.18 -8.37
C TYR A 181 15.11 2.51 -7.83
N ILE A 182 15.97 3.52 -7.78
CA ILE A 182 15.51 4.90 -7.62
C ILE A 182 14.90 5.33 -8.94
N VAL A 183 13.70 5.87 -8.86
CA VAL A 183 12.94 6.28 -10.02
C VAL A 183 12.47 7.71 -9.92
N GLU A 184 12.35 8.37 -11.07
CA GLU A 184 11.76 9.70 -11.20
C GLU A 184 10.49 9.61 -12.06
N PRO A 185 9.32 9.89 -11.47
CA PRO A 185 8.07 10.11 -12.20
C PRO A 185 8.25 11.18 -13.27
N THR A 186 7.81 10.92 -14.50
CA THR A 186 7.92 11.93 -15.57
C THR A 186 6.71 12.87 -15.61
N GLY A 187 5.60 12.47 -14.96
CA GLY A 187 4.39 13.27 -14.80
C GLY A 187 3.83 13.26 -13.37
N SER A 188 2.58 13.70 -13.26
CA SER A 188 1.81 13.62 -12.02
C SER A 188 1.50 12.18 -11.64
N PHE A 189 1.59 11.85 -10.36
CA PHE A 189 1.26 10.54 -9.80
C PHE A 189 0.16 10.65 -8.74
N GLU A 190 -0.48 9.52 -8.45
CA GLU A 190 -1.55 9.41 -7.46
C GLU A 190 -1.23 8.35 -6.40
N ASN A 191 -1.91 8.41 -5.26
CA ASN A 191 -1.83 7.34 -4.25
C ASN A 191 -2.51 6.08 -4.77
N ASP A 192 -1.95 4.91 -4.47
CA ASP A 192 -2.64 3.67 -4.76
C ASP A 192 -3.87 3.51 -3.85
N HIS A 193 -4.96 3.04 -4.45
CA HIS A 193 -6.24 2.90 -3.75
C HIS A 193 -6.35 1.55 -3.02
N PHE A 194 -5.52 0.56 -3.38
CA PHE A 194 -5.58 -0.82 -2.89
C PHE A 194 -4.48 -1.14 -1.88
N ILE A 195 -3.30 -0.52 -2.00
CA ILE A 195 -2.11 -0.76 -1.19
C ILE A 195 -1.69 0.55 -0.54
N VAL A 196 -1.66 0.55 0.78
CA VAL A 196 -1.21 1.70 1.55
C VAL A 196 0.28 1.95 1.26
N PHE A 197 0.68 3.22 1.16
CA PHE A 197 2.06 3.66 0.93
C PHE A 197 2.64 3.42 -0.48
N GLU A 198 1.85 2.93 -1.44
CA GLU A 198 2.25 2.90 -2.85
C GLU A 198 1.69 4.10 -3.63
N ARG A 199 2.41 4.47 -4.68
CA ARG A 199 2.05 5.47 -5.68
C ARG A 199 1.93 4.81 -7.03
N THR A 200 1.05 5.35 -7.85
CA THR A 200 0.89 4.89 -9.23
C THR A 200 0.99 6.06 -10.19
N GLU A 201 1.63 5.82 -11.33
CA GLU A 201 1.66 6.74 -12.47
C GLU A 201 1.24 6.01 -13.74
N LYS A 202 0.34 6.62 -14.52
CA LYS A 202 -0.13 6.08 -15.82
C LYS A 202 0.85 6.30 -16.97
N GLY A 203 1.74 7.29 -16.82
CA GLY A 203 2.73 7.70 -17.79
C GLY A 203 4.01 6.86 -17.71
N PHE A 204 5.14 7.53 -17.55
CA PHE A 204 6.45 6.91 -17.60
C PHE A 204 7.24 7.22 -16.34
N VAL A 205 8.10 6.28 -15.98
CA VAL A 205 8.97 6.43 -14.82
C VAL A 205 10.41 6.18 -15.29
N THR A 206 11.32 7.11 -15.01
CA THR A 206 12.72 7.01 -15.45
C THR A 206 13.58 6.41 -14.35
N LEU A 207 14.39 5.40 -14.68
CA LEU A 207 15.35 4.83 -13.72
C LEU A 207 16.57 5.72 -13.59
N LYS A 208 16.83 6.21 -12.39
CA LYS A 208 17.95 7.10 -12.10
C LYS A 208 19.13 6.37 -11.52
N GLU A 209 18.88 5.38 -10.67
CA GLU A 209 19.94 4.66 -9.99
C GLU A 209 19.48 3.26 -9.61
N ARG A 210 20.41 2.30 -9.62
CA ARG A 210 20.17 1.01 -8.99
C ARG A 210 20.47 1.13 -7.51
N PHE A 211 19.47 0.93 -6.67
CA PHE A 211 19.63 0.95 -5.23
C PHE A 211 20.05 -0.44 -4.73
N LYS A 212 21.17 -0.51 -4.01
CA LYS A 212 21.58 -1.75 -3.33
C LYS A 212 20.78 -1.90 -2.04
N PHE A 213 19.66 -2.61 -2.11
CA PHE A 213 18.92 -3.03 -0.92
C PHE A 213 19.68 -4.18 -0.24
N ASN A 214 20.34 -3.90 0.88
CA ASN A 214 20.99 -4.94 1.68
C ASN A 214 19.92 -5.68 2.49
N ASN A 215 19.50 -6.86 2.04
CA ASN A 215 18.63 -7.77 2.80
C ASN A 215 19.38 -8.47 3.97
N SER A 216 20.56 -7.97 4.34
CA SER A 216 21.44 -8.59 5.31
C SER A 216 21.01 -8.25 6.74
N ARG A 217 20.17 -9.12 7.35
CA ARG A 217 20.44 -9.79 8.63
C ARG A 217 19.30 -10.78 8.99
N CYS A 218 19.44 -12.01 8.52
CA CYS A 218 19.06 -13.21 9.28
C CYS A 218 20.16 -14.25 9.03
N GLY A 219 21.21 -14.16 9.85
CA GLY A 219 21.96 -15.32 10.33
C GLY A 219 21.64 -15.49 11.80
#